data_AF-A0A1B6F6J2-F1
#
_entry.id   AF-A0A1B6F6J2-F1
#
_cell.length_a   1.000
_cell.length_b   1.000
_cell.length_c   1.000
_cell.angle_alpha   90.00
_cell.angle_beta   90.00
_cell.angle_gamma   90.00
#
_symmetry.space_group_name_H-M   'P 1'
#
loop_
_entity.id
_entity.type
_entity.pdbx_description
1 polymer ?
#
loop_
_entity_poly.entity_id
_entity_poly.type
_entity_poly.pdbx_seq_one_letter_code
_entity_poly.pdbx_strand_id
1 'polypeptide(L)'
;ILLEICVILSLHTVIKVNALNTCNNDIIQKIYEINGCPKCILNKGYELGHLTFWALPKEELKADSGLKCIESYLDPPCNKSTTGHVIYHLDNGTSIVINYSYYDAGCGHMSETDKNGNVFHIYSFNVDKIFCYHRCGTTGLDGHDFAGIAVPIDIQDDPEVADAVAKCKENIKNVGISVELVDLTRCTEY
;
A
#
# COMPACT_ATOMS: atom_id res chain seq x y z
N ILE A 1 -46.24 -24.71 44.41
CA ILE A 1 -45.23 -25.10 43.39
C ILE A 1 -45.67 -24.45 42.09
N LEU A 2 -44.95 -23.42 41.65
CA LEU A 2 -44.89 -22.94 40.26
C LEU A 2 -43.83 -21.84 40.26
N LEU A 3 -42.58 -22.24 40.02
CA LEU A 3 -41.51 -21.29 39.69
C LEU A 3 -41.70 -20.93 38.21
N GLU A 4 -42.03 -19.67 37.95
CA GLU A 4 -41.97 -19.11 36.60
C GLU A 4 -40.50 -18.96 36.19
N ILE A 5 -40.06 -19.77 35.24
CA ILE A 5 -38.74 -19.66 34.63
C ILE A 5 -38.87 -18.68 33.47
N CYS A 6 -38.48 -17.42 33.71
CA CYS A 6 -38.24 -16.45 32.65
C CYS A 6 -37.02 -16.88 31.82
N VAL A 7 -37.28 -17.52 30.69
CA VAL A 7 -36.27 -17.79 29.66
C VAL A 7 -35.98 -16.47 28.95
N ILE A 8 -34.89 -15.80 29.35
CA ILE A 8 -34.33 -14.68 28.57
C ILE A 8 -33.67 -15.30 27.34
N LEU A 9 -34.40 -15.31 26.23
CA LEU A 9 -33.89 -15.67 24.92
C LEU A 9 -32.97 -14.52 24.47
N SER A 10 -31.71 -14.56 24.87
CA SER A 10 -30.69 -13.64 24.37
C SER A 10 -30.34 -14.04 22.94
N LEU A 11 -31.09 -13.48 21.98
CA LEU A 11 -30.76 -13.46 20.57
C LEU A 11 -29.41 -12.73 20.43
N HIS A 12 -28.33 -13.48 20.57
CA HIS A 12 -27.03 -13.08 20.05
C HIS A 12 -27.12 -13.27 18.54
N THR A 13 -27.81 -12.35 17.86
CA THR A 13 -27.49 -12.09 16.46
C THR A 13 -26.08 -11.55 16.46
N VAL A 14 -25.12 -12.47 16.44
CA VAL A 14 -23.81 -12.24 15.86
C VAL A 14 -24.14 -11.94 14.41
N ILE A 15 -24.47 -10.68 14.14
CA ILE A 15 -24.34 -10.12 12.82
C ILE A 15 -22.83 -10.21 12.60
N LYS A 16 -22.39 -11.34 12.05
CA LYS A 16 -21.18 -11.37 11.25
C LYS A 16 -21.46 -10.35 10.17
N VAL A 17 -21.06 -9.12 10.44
CA VAL A 17 -20.69 -8.20 9.39
C VAL A 17 -19.54 -8.93 8.73
N ASN A 18 -19.86 -9.74 7.72
CA ASN A 18 -18.87 -10.18 6.76
C ASN A 18 -18.40 -8.87 6.14
N ALA A 19 -17.40 -8.25 6.74
CA ALA A 19 -16.45 -7.46 6.00
C ALA A 19 -15.94 -8.43 4.94
N LEU A 20 -16.54 -8.37 3.75
CA LEU A 20 -16.07 -9.08 2.58
C LEU A 20 -14.66 -8.57 2.37
N ASN A 21 -13.69 -9.36 2.85
CA ASN A 21 -12.28 -9.08 2.71
C ASN A 21 -12.05 -8.96 1.20
N THR A 22 -11.89 -7.72 0.74
CA THR A 22 -11.92 -7.36 -0.69
C THR A 22 -10.54 -7.58 -1.32
N CYS A 23 -9.52 -7.71 -0.48
CA CYS A 23 -8.22 -8.20 -0.87
C CYS A 23 -8.28 -9.69 -1.24
N ASN A 24 -7.75 -10.02 -2.42
CA ASN A 24 -7.70 -11.39 -2.88
C ASN A 24 -6.69 -12.21 -2.05
N ASN A 25 -7.20 -13.13 -1.22
CA ASN A 25 -6.36 -13.96 -0.35
C ASN A 25 -5.34 -14.82 -1.13
N ASP A 26 -5.67 -15.25 -2.35
CA ASP A 26 -4.74 -16.04 -3.17
C ASP A 26 -3.54 -15.18 -3.63
N ILE A 27 -3.79 -13.90 -3.94
CA ILE A 27 -2.72 -12.93 -4.25
C ILE A 27 -1.85 -12.71 -3.01
N ILE A 28 -2.47 -12.43 -1.86
CA ILE A 28 -1.76 -12.21 -0.59
C ILE A 28 -0.88 -13.40 -0.22
N GLN A 29 -1.41 -14.62 -0.33
CA GLN A 29 -0.67 -15.84 0.00
C GLN A 29 0.58 -15.99 -0.88
N LYS A 30 0.46 -15.76 -2.19
CA LYS A 30 1.62 -15.78 -3.09
C LYS A 30 2.63 -14.67 -2.80
N ILE A 31 2.17 -13.49 -2.37
CA ILE A 31 3.07 -12.40 -1.94
C ILE A 31 3.90 -12.86 -0.74
N TYR A 32 3.28 -13.51 0.26
CA TYR A 32 4.00 -14.03 1.43
C TYR A 32 5.01 -15.14 1.08
N GLU A 33 4.70 -15.97 0.09
CA GLU A 33 5.62 -16.97 -0.43
C GLU A 33 6.85 -16.34 -1.13
N ILE A 34 6.66 -15.20 -1.81
CA ILE A 34 7.74 -14.47 -2.49
C ILE A 34 8.58 -13.66 -1.48
N ASN A 35 7.95 -12.96 -0.55
CA ASN A 35 8.62 -11.95 0.27
C ASN A 35 9.33 -12.52 1.51
N GLY A 36 9.03 -13.77 1.89
CA GLY A 36 9.63 -14.43 3.05
C GLY A 36 9.21 -13.84 4.41
N CYS A 37 8.04 -13.19 4.49
CA CYS A 37 7.47 -12.55 5.69
C CYS A 37 8.47 -11.59 6.38
N PRO A 38 8.83 -10.46 5.74
CA PRO A 38 9.76 -9.51 6.34
C PRO A 38 9.17 -8.87 7.60
N LYS A 39 10.04 -8.55 8.56
CA LYS A 39 9.69 -7.83 9.80
C LYS A 39 10.09 -6.37 9.69
N CYS A 40 9.43 -5.53 10.52
CA CYS A 40 9.74 -4.11 10.66
C CYS A 40 9.63 -3.35 9.34
N ILE A 41 8.52 -3.54 8.63
CA ILE A 41 8.36 -3.04 7.25
C ILE A 41 8.41 -1.52 7.18
N LEU A 42 7.93 -0.84 8.22
CA LEU A 42 7.99 0.62 8.32
C LEU A 42 9.42 1.12 8.54
N ASN A 43 10.25 0.39 9.29
CA ASN A 43 11.66 0.74 9.44
C ASN A 43 12.40 0.60 8.12
N LYS A 44 12.17 -0.50 7.38
CA LYS A 44 12.74 -0.69 6.04
C LYS A 44 12.28 0.40 5.08
N GLY A 45 10.99 0.75 5.09
CA GLY A 45 10.45 1.83 4.28
C GLY A 45 11.05 3.19 4.63
N TYR A 46 11.26 3.48 5.91
CA TYR A 46 11.93 4.70 6.38
C TYR A 46 13.41 4.75 5.95
N GLU A 47 14.12 3.61 6.02
CA GLU A 47 15.51 3.49 5.61
C GLU A 47 15.72 3.68 4.10
N LEU A 48 14.70 3.46 3.27
CA LEU A 48 14.74 3.80 1.84
C LEU A 48 14.72 5.32 1.57
N GLY A 49 14.45 6.16 2.59
CA GLY A 49 14.46 7.62 2.45
C GLY A 49 13.31 8.17 1.62
N HIS A 50 13.59 9.24 0.86
CA HIS A 50 12.63 9.83 -0.07
C HIS A 50 12.52 8.97 -1.32
N LEU A 51 11.31 8.54 -1.62
CA LEU A 51 10.98 7.71 -2.77
C LEU A 51 10.32 8.55 -3.85
N THR A 52 10.46 8.14 -5.11
CA THR A 52 9.63 8.56 -6.22
C THR A 52 8.95 7.36 -6.87
N PHE A 53 7.72 7.55 -7.34
CA PHE A 53 6.98 6.47 -7.99
C PHE A 53 7.55 6.17 -9.37
N TRP A 54 7.94 4.92 -9.58
CA TRP A 54 8.35 4.42 -10.89
C TRP A 54 7.15 4.01 -11.72
N ALA A 55 6.23 3.24 -11.14
CA ALA A 55 5.09 2.69 -11.88
C ALA A 55 3.83 2.58 -11.02
N LEU A 56 2.70 2.94 -11.64
CA LEU A 56 1.35 2.82 -11.08
C LEU A 56 0.37 2.36 -12.17
N PRO A 57 -0.83 1.85 -11.80
CA PRO A 57 -1.87 1.56 -12.78
C PRO A 57 -2.32 2.84 -13.47
N LYS A 58 -2.64 2.74 -14.76
CA LYS A 58 -3.16 3.87 -15.53
C LYS A 58 -4.40 4.50 -14.90
N GLU A 59 -5.27 3.69 -14.29
CA GLU A 59 -6.49 4.10 -13.61
C GLU A 59 -6.22 5.09 -12.47
N GLU A 60 -5.16 4.88 -11.70
CA GLU A 60 -4.78 5.73 -10.57
C GLU A 60 -4.25 7.10 -11.02
N LEU A 61 -3.93 7.26 -12.31
CA LEU A 61 -3.40 8.50 -12.89
C LEU A 61 -4.46 9.31 -13.64
N LYS A 62 -5.67 8.75 -13.85
CA LYS A 62 -6.71 9.36 -14.72
C LYS A 62 -7.29 10.65 -14.15
N ALA A 63 -7.12 10.92 -12.85
CA ALA A 63 -7.63 12.12 -12.21
C ALA A 63 -6.74 13.35 -12.42
N ASP A 64 -5.44 13.15 -12.72
CA ASP A 64 -4.44 14.22 -12.65
C ASP A 64 -3.90 14.59 -14.04
N SER A 65 -4.72 15.30 -14.82
CA SER A 65 -4.23 15.99 -16.01
C SER A 65 -3.16 17.00 -15.61
N GLY A 66 -1.89 16.73 -15.93
CA GLY A 66 -0.76 17.56 -15.55
C GLY A 66 0.06 17.05 -14.36
N LEU A 67 -0.02 15.75 -14.03
CA LEU A 67 0.93 15.12 -13.12
C LEU A 67 2.35 15.16 -13.69
N LYS A 68 3.27 15.80 -12.97
CA LYS A 68 4.70 15.85 -13.28
C LYS A 68 5.44 14.66 -12.70
N CYS A 69 5.33 14.44 -11.40
CA CYS A 69 5.94 13.31 -10.69
C CYS A 69 5.28 13.11 -9.32
N ILE A 70 5.52 11.97 -8.68
CA ILE A 70 5.04 11.69 -7.32
C ILE A 70 6.24 11.31 -6.46
N GLU A 71 6.33 11.87 -5.27
CA GLU A 71 7.27 11.44 -4.23
C GLU A 71 6.54 10.96 -2.98
N SER A 72 7.25 10.19 -2.16
CA SER A 72 6.77 9.81 -0.84
C SER A 72 7.89 9.57 0.15
N TYR A 73 7.63 9.82 1.42
CA TYR A 73 8.55 9.48 2.50
C TYR A 73 7.78 9.14 3.78
N LEU A 74 8.45 8.48 4.72
CA LEU A 74 7.91 8.16 6.04
C LEU A 74 8.58 9.03 7.09
N ASP A 75 7.82 9.47 8.09
CA ASP A 75 8.37 9.93 9.36
C ASP A 75 9.09 8.76 10.09
N PRO A 76 9.97 9.04 11.07
CA PRO A 76 10.60 8.01 11.88
C PRO A 76 9.56 7.12 12.59
N PRO A 77 9.57 5.80 12.36
CA PRO A 77 8.59 4.91 12.98
C PRO A 77 8.73 4.82 14.50
N CYS A 78 7.59 4.84 15.20
CA CYS A 78 7.49 4.65 16.64
C CYS A 78 6.39 3.65 16.97
N ASN A 79 6.67 2.65 17.81
CA ASN A 79 5.70 1.64 18.27
C ASN A 79 4.90 0.97 17.13
N LYS A 80 5.59 0.56 16.06
CA LYS A 80 4.99 -0.02 14.84
C LYS A 80 4.07 0.92 14.06
N SER A 81 4.16 2.22 14.28
CA SER A 81 3.37 3.21 13.56
C SER A 81 4.23 4.33 13.01
N THR A 82 3.78 4.97 11.94
CA THR A 82 4.38 6.20 11.42
C THR A 82 3.37 6.99 10.60
N THR A 83 3.72 8.23 10.25
CA THR A 83 3.04 8.99 9.21
C THR A 83 3.83 8.82 7.91
N GLY A 84 3.14 8.67 6.79
CA GLY A 84 3.77 8.82 5.49
C GLY A 84 3.09 9.91 4.68
N HIS A 85 3.89 10.50 3.82
CA HIS A 85 3.54 11.65 3.01
C HIS A 85 3.65 11.22 1.56
N VAL A 86 2.61 11.42 0.77
CA VAL A 86 2.62 11.25 -0.69
C VAL A 86 2.36 12.61 -1.30
N ILE A 87 3.27 13.07 -2.15
CA ILE A 87 3.27 14.41 -2.71
C ILE A 87 3.17 14.30 -4.23
N TYR A 88 2.08 14.83 -4.77
CA TYR A 88 1.82 14.89 -6.21
C TYR A 88 2.28 16.26 -6.70
N HIS A 89 3.32 16.28 -7.54
CA HIS A 89 3.80 17.49 -8.18
C HIS A 89 3.12 17.64 -9.54
N LEU A 90 2.57 18.82 -9.80
CA LEU A 90 1.90 19.13 -11.06
C LEU A 90 2.79 19.99 -11.97
N ASP A 91 2.57 19.91 -13.28
CA ASP A 91 3.31 20.67 -14.30
C ASP A 91 3.16 22.20 -14.13
N ASN A 92 2.10 22.65 -13.47
CA ASN A 92 1.88 24.06 -13.16
C ASN A 92 2.69 24.58 -11.95
N GLY A 93 3.51 23.73 -11.33
CA GLY A 93 4.34 24.05 -10.16
C GLY A 93 3.63 23.91 -8.81
N THR A 94 2.38 23.47 -8.78
CA THR A 94 1.63 23.19 -7.54
C THR A 94 1.92 21.78 -7.04
N SER A 95 1.92 21.59 -5.72
CA SER A 95 2.02 20.28 -5.08
C SER A 95 0.78 19.98 -4.23
N ILE A 96 0.32 18.73 -4.25
CA ILE A 96 -0.76 18.22 -3.39
C ILE A 96 -0.15 17.19 -2.44
N VAL A 97 -0.30 17.40 -1.14
CA VAL A 97 0.19 16.48 -0.11
C VAL A 97 -0.97 15.67 0.45
N ILE A 98 -0.81 14.34 0.43
CA ILE A 98 -1.71 13.39 1.07
C ILE A 98 -0.95 12.69 2.19
N ASN A 99 -1.49 12.79 3.40
CA ASN A 99 -0.91 12.14 4.57
C ASN A 99 -1.70 10.88 4.91
N TYR A 100 -0.96 9.82 5.25
CA TYR A 100 -1.52 8.56 5.71
C TYR A 100 -0.89 8.16 7.03
N SER A 101 -1.67 7.54 7.89
CA SER A 101 -1.16 6.85 9.07
C SER A 101 -0.89 5.40 8.73
N TYR A 102 0.30 4.90 9.03
CA TYR A 102 0.70 3.53 8.77
C TYR A 102 0.88 2.75 10.06
N TYR A 103 0.50 1.46 10.03
CA TYR A 103 0.71 0.51 11.11
C TYR A 103 1.29 -0.81 10.58
N ASP A 104 2.40 -1.27 11.16
CA ASP A 104 3.05 -2.55 10.81
C ASP A 104 2.24 -3.73 11.39
N ALA A 105 1.59 -4.48 10.51
CA ALA A 105 0.81 -5.66 10.82
C ALA A 105 1.63 -6.97 10.77
N GLY A 106 2.91 -6.91 10.37
CA GLY A 106 3.84 -8.04 10.25
C GLY A 106 3.87 -8.67 8.86
N CYS A 107 4.86 -9.51 8.58
CA CYS A 107 5.04 -10.21 7.29
C CYS A 107 5.04 -9.30 6.04
N GLY A 108 5.57 -8.08 6.15
CA GLY A 108 5.55 -7.10 5.06
C GLY A 108 4.16 -6.52 4.78
N HIS A 109 3.19 -6.77 5.65
CA HIS A 109 1.86 -6.16 5.63
C HIS A 109 1.83 -4.93 6.53
N MET A 110 1.27 -3.85 6.02
CA MET A 110 0.92 -2.66 6.79
C MET A 110 -0.53 -2.25 6.51
N SER A 111 -1.18 -1.68 7.52
CA SER A 111 -2.43 -0.96 7.34
C SER A 111 -2.12 0.51 7.11
N GLU A 112 -2.75 1.10 6.11
CA GLU A 112 -2.70 2.52 5.75
C GLU A 112 -4.07 3.14 6.00
N THR A 113 -4.12 4.23 6.75
CA THR A 113 -5.37 4.94 7.06
C THR A 113 -5.30 6.36 6.51
N ASP A 114 -6.28 6.76 5.70
CA ASP A 114 -6.38 8.12 5.18
C ASP A 114 -7.06 9.08 6.18
N LYS A 115 -7.11 10.38 5.84
CA LYS A 115 -7.75 11.42 6.66
C LYS A 115 -9.24 11.22 6.93
N ASN A 116 -9.93 10.42 6.12
CA ASN A 116 -11.35 10.13 6.24
C ASN A 116 -11.60 8.87 7.09
N GLY A 117 -10.54 8.22 7.58
CA GLY A 117 -10.62 6.96 8.34
C GLY A 117 -10.75 5.73 7.44
N ASN A 118 -10.53 5.87 6.14
CA ASN A 118 -10.54 4.75 5.21
C ASN A 118 -9.29 3.91 5.42
N VAL A 119 -9.47 2.59 5.50
CA VAL A 119 -8.38 1.64 5.73
C VAL A 119 -8.06 0.88 4.46
N PHE A 120 -6.77 0.88 4.13
CA PHE A 120 -6.17 0.11 3.06
C PHE A 120 -5.12 -0.83 3.65
N HIS A 121 -4.88 -1.93 2.97
CA HIS A 121 -3.88 -2.91 3.31
C HIS A 121 -2.82 -2.92 2.22
N ILE A 122 -1.57 -2.77 2.62
CA ILE A 122 -0.42 -2.77 1.73
C ILE A 122 0.41 -4.01 2.06
N TYR A 123 0.63 -4.84 1.05
CA TYR A 123 1.43 -6.06 1.09
C TYR A 123 2.68 -5.85 0.24
N SER A 124 3.85 -5.80 0.88
CA SER A 124 5.10 -5.64 0.17
C SER A 124 5.55 -6.94 -0.50
N PHE A 125 5.91 -6.86 -1.78
CA PHE A 125 6.67 -7.90 -2.48
C PHE A 125 8.17 -7.80 -2.16
N ASN A 126 8.70 -6.58 -2.12
CA ASN A 126 10.10 -6.26 -1.87
C ASN A 126 10.24 -4.84 -1.28
N VAL A 127 11.16 -4.67 -0.32
CA VAL A 127 11.59 -3.36 0.25
C VAL A 127 13.11 -3.20 0.20
N ASP A 128 13.83 -4.06 -0.54
CA ASP A 128 15.27 -3.90 -0.78
C ASP A 128 15.48 -3.08 -2.06
N LYS A 129 16.13 -1.91 -1.92
CA LYS A 129 16.40 -0.88 -2.96
C LYS A 129 15.18 -0.23 -3.61
N ILE A 130 14.00 -0.83 -3.51
CA ILE A 130 12.74 -0.33 -4.05
C ILE A 130 11.63 -0.64 -3.07
N PHE A 131 10.52 0.09 -3.12
CA PHE A 131 9.27 -0.28 -2.48
C PHE A 131 8.29 -0.84 -3.53
N CYS A 132 8.20 -2.16 -3.59
CA CYS A 132 7.29 -2.90 -4.46
C CYS A 132 6.13 -3.45 -3.63
N TYR A 133 4.90 -3.10 -3.97
CA TYR A 133 3.75 -3.42 -3.13
C TYR A 133 2.46 -3.67 -3.91
N HIS A 134 1.52 -4.34 -3.24
CA HIS A 134 0.12 -4.47 -3.61
C HIS A 134 -0.73 -3.79 -2.53
N ARG A 135 -1.71 -2.99 -2.93
CA ARG A 135 -2.61 -2.25 -2.06
C ARG A 135 -4.06 -2.63 -2.36
N CYS A 136 -4.87 -2.84 -1.34
CA CYS A 136 -6.30 -3.12 -1.46
C CYS A 136 -7.07 -2.48 -0.31
N GLY A 137 -8.30 -1.99 -0.56
CA GLY A 137 -9.16 -1.36 0.46
C GLY A 137 -10.12 -2.35 1.12
N THR A 138 -10.69 -1.96 2.27
CA THR A 138 -11.85 -2.67 2.88
C THR A 138 -13.16 -1.96 2.53
N THR A 139 -14.03 -2.61 1.73
CA THR A 139 -15.46 -2.33 1.42
C THR A 139 -15.97 -0.87 1.39
N GLY A 140 -16.61 -0.49 0.28
CA GLY A 140 -17.46 0.71 0.18
C GLY A 140 -16.73 1.99 -0.27
N LEU A 141 -15.44 1.86 -0.57
CA LEU A 141 -14.61 2.92 -1.11
C LEU A 141 -14.22 2.54 -2.53
N ASP A 142 -14.52 3.43 -3.49
CA ASP A 142 -13.82 3.44 -4.77
C ASP A 142 -12.35 3.71 -4.46
N GLY A 143 -11.55 2.66 -4.37
CA GLY A 143 -10.20 2.69 -3.81
C GLY A 143 -9.51 1.38 -4.12
N HIS A 144 -8.95 1.35 -5.32
CA HIS A 144 -8.74 0.19 -6.15
C HIS A 144 -7.70 -0.78 -5.59
N ASP A 145 -7.98 -2.07 -5.76
CA ASP A 145 -6.97 -3.12 -5.70
C ASP A 145 -5.93 -2.84 -6.79
N PHE A 146 -4.68 -2.55 -6.39
CA PHE A 146 -3.60 -2.28 -7.34
C PHE A 146 -2.22 -2.70 -6.84
N ALA A 147 -1.23 -2.63 -7.73
CA ALA A 147 0.18 -2.73 -7.38
C ALA A 147 0.93 -1.47 -7.77
N GLY A 148 1.98 -1.14 -7.02
CA GLY A 148 2.80 0.05 -7.24
C GLY A 148 4.27 -0.22 -6.99
N ILE A 149 5.11 0.60 -7.62
CA ILE A 149 6.56 0.54 -7.51
C ILE A 149 7.07 1.95 -7.24
N ALA A 150 7.77 2.15 -6.14
CA ALA A 150 8.50 3.37 -5.83
C ALA A 150 9.98 3.05 -5.58
N VAL A 151 10.87 4.00 -5.86
CA VAL A 151 12.33 3.84 -5.75
C VAL A 151 12.93 5.04 -5.03
N PRO A 152 14.03 4.89 -4.28
CA PRO A 152 14.70 6.04 -3.66
C PRO A 152 15.19 7.03 -4.72
N ILE A 153 15.01 8.33 -4.47
CA ILE A 153 15.37 9.41 -5.40
C ILE A 153 16.88 9.47 -5.64
N ASP A 154 17.69 9.17 -4.62
CA ASP A 154 19.15 9.26 -4.65
C ASP A 154 19.84 8.18 -5.48
N ILE A 155 19.23 6.99 -5.58
CA ILE A 155 19.77 5.84 -6.34
C ILE A 155 18.89 5.43 -7.53
N GLN A 156 17.90 6.24 -7.92
CA GLN A 156 16.90 5.87 -8.93
C GLN A 156 17.47 5.52 -10.33
N ASP A 157 18.69 5.96 -10.63
CA ASP A 157 19.37 5.71 -11.91
C ASP A 157 20.42 4.58 -11.82
N ASP A 158 20.56 3.94 -10.65
CA ASP A 158 21.44 2.80 -10.48
C ASP A 158 20.90 1.58 -11.27
N PRO A 159 21.76 0.84 -12.00
CA PRO A 159 21.33 -0.34 -12.75
C PRO A 159 20.63 -1.41 -11.89
N GLU A 160 21.06 -1.56 -10.64
CA GLU A 160 20.49 -2.51 -9.70
C GLU A 160 19.05 -2.15 -9.30
N VAL A 161 18.69 -0.86 -9.31
CA VAL A 161 17.31 -0.40 -9.08
C VAL A 161 16.44 -0.77 -10.28
N ALA A 162 16.92 -0.57 -11.50
CA ALA A 162 16.19 -0.96 -12.71
C ALA A 162 15.93 -2.49 -12.76
N ASP A 163 16.92 -3.30 -12.38
CA ASP A 163 16.77 -4.76 -12.27
C ASP A 163 15.73 -5.15 -11.20
N ALA A 164 15.75 -4.48 -10.04
CA ALA A 164 14.77 -4.69 -8.98
C ALA A 164 13.34 -4.32 -9.44
N VAL A 165 13.18 -3.22 -10.18
CA VAL A 165 11.90 -2.80 -10.77
C VAL A 165 11.40 -3.85 -11.77
N ALA A 166 12.26 -4.33 -12.66
CA ALA A 166 11.90 -5.36 -13.62
C ALA A 166 11.44 -6.64 -12.91
N LYS A 167 12.17 -7.06 -11.86
CA LYS A 167 11.79 -8.22 -11.06
C LYS A 167 10.47 -8.03 -10.31
N CYS A 168 10.23 -6.83 -9.79
CA CYS A 168 8.95 -6.47 -9.16
C CYS A 168 7.78 -6.58 -10.16
N LYS A 169 7.92 -6.03 -11.37
CA LYS A 169 6.90 -6.15 -12.43
C LYS A 169 6.61 -7.62 -12.79
N GLU A 170 7.64 -8.47 -12.82
CA GLU A 170 7.48 -9.92 -13.02
C GLU A 170 6.68 -10.56 -11.87
N ASN A 171 7.06 -10.27 -10.62
CA ASN A 171 6.40 -10.81 -9.43
C ASN A 171 4.92 -10.40 -9.35
N ILE A 172 4.60 -9.14 -9.66
CA ILE A 172 3.21 -8.62 -9.72
C ILE A 172 2.37 -9.47 -10.70
N LYS A 173 2.90 -9.76 -11.90
CA LYS A 173 2.23 -10.63 -12.87
C LYS A 173 2.10 -12.06 -12.36
N ASN A 174 3.16 -12.61 -11.75
CA ASN A 174 3.20 -13.99 -11.27
C ASN A 174 2.18 -14.26 -10.15
N VAL A 175 1.89 -13.26 -9.29
CA VAL A 175 0.86 -13.43 -8.25
C VAL A 175 -0.58 -13.33 -8.80
N GLY A 176 -0.75 -12.83 -10.02
CA GLY A 176 -2.04 -12.74 -10.71
C GLY A 176 -2.65 -11.34 -10.73
N ILE A 177 -1.87 -10.30 -10.43
CA ILE A 177 -2.30 -8.91 -10.58
C ILE A 177 -2.14 -8.52 -12.05
N SER A 178 -3.25 -8.34 -12.75
CA SER A 178 -3.27 -8.12 -14.21
C SER A 178 -3.43 -6.64 -14.60
N VAL A 179 -3.14 -5.70 -13.72
CA VAL A 179 -3.23 -4.26 -14.04
C VAL A 179 -2.08 -3.82 -14.95
N GLU A 180 -2.39 -2.94 -15.91
CA GLU A 180 -1.37 -2.30 -16.74
C GLU A 180 -0.66 -1.22 -15.92
N LEU A 181 0.56 -1.52 -15.48
CA LEU A 181 1.43 -0.53 -14.86
C LEU A 181 2.08 0.34 -15.94
N VAL A 182 1.94 1.65 -15.79
CA VAL A 182 2.61 2.63 -16.64
C VAL A 182 3.76 3.27 -15.89
N ASP A 183 4.87 3.48 -16.60
CA ASP A 183 6.03 4.14 -16.02
C ASP A 183 5.80 5.65 -15.95
N LEU A 184 6.18 6.22 -14.82
CA LEU A 184 5.99 7.62 -14.49
C LEU A 184 7.29 8.40 -14.70
N THR A 185 7.14 9.70 -14.93
CA THR A 185 8.25 10.62 -14.76
C THR A 185 8.61 10.69 -13.28
N ARG A 186 9.87 10.38 -12.97
CA ARG A 186 10.39 10.32 -11.59
C ARG A 186 10.77 11.72 -11.11
N CYS A 187 10.60 11.98 -9.82
CA CYS A 187 11.11 13.18 -9.16
C CYS A 187 12.64 13.06 -8.98
N THR A 188 13.36 14.15 -9.20
CA THR A 188 14.84 14.16 -9.14
C THR A 188 15.41 14.92 -7.94
N GLU A 189 14.59 15.68 -7.22
CA GLU A 189 14.97 16.54 -6.08
C GLU A 189 13.82 16.57 -5.07
N TYR A 190 14.14 16.72 -3.78
CA TYR A 190 13.22 16.84 -2.63
C TYR A 190 13.68 17.93 -1.64
#